data_AF-A0A3N5PKN3-F1
#
_entry.id   AF-A0A3N5PKN3-F1
#
_cell.length_a   1.000
_cell.length_b   1.000
_cell.length_c   1.000
_cell.angle_alpha   90.00
_cell.angle_beta   90.00
_cell.angle_gamma   90.00
#
_symmetry.space_group_name_H-M   'P 1'
#
loop_
_entity.id
_entity.type
_entity.pdbx_description
1 polymer ?
#
loop_
_entity_poly.entity_id
_entity_poly.type
_entity_poly.pdbx_seq_one_letter_code
_entity_poly.pdbx_strand_id
1 'polypeptide(L)'
;MAQLYVYADTHADAMSDVDQTLTDLVRDEIITSSHKQTLALAIEPLLPCAVKIGVRTPLSIVYCEAGGRRFRVGQRGQFMPGSWRANLRTKRFW
;
A
#
# COMPACT_ATOMS: atom_id res chain seq x y z
N MET A 1 5.97 -12.36 -16.22
CA MET A 1 4.61 -12.09 -15.70
C MET A 1 4.73 -11.23 -14.45
N ALA A 2 3.95 -10.16 -14.31
CA ALA A 2 3.97 -9.34 -13.10
C ALA A 2 3.18 -10.04 -11.97
N GLN A 3 3.74 -10.07 -10.76
CA GLN A 3 3.11 -10.68 -9.58
C GLN A 3 2.82 -9.63 -8.51
N LEU A 4 1.72 -9.80 -7.77
CA LEU A 4 1.33 -8.95 -6.64
C LEU A 4 1.61 -9.67 -5.34
N TYR A 5 2.43 -9.06 -4.50
CA TYR A 5 2.77 -9.55 -3.17
C TYR A 5 2.07 -8.67 -2.15
N VAL A 6 1.26 -9.26 -1.27
CA VAL A 6 0.61 -8.57 -0.15
C VAL A 6 1.55 -8.67 1.04
N TYR A 7 1.89 -7.52 1.61
CA TYR A 7 2.83 -7.42 2.73
C TYR A 7 2.15 -6.96 4.02
N ALA A 8 1.01 -6.28 3.92
CA ALA A 8 0.20 -5.91 5.06
C ALA A 8 -1.27 -6.26 4.79
N ASP A 9 -1.92 -6.86 5.78
CA ASP A 9 -3.36 -7.10 5.84
C ASP A 9 -3.76 -7.10 7.32
N THR A 10 -4.02 -5.91 7.86
CA THR A 10 -4.27 -5.72 9.30
C THR A 10 -5.33 -4.66 9.55
N HIS A 11 -5.90 -4.66 10.75
CA HIS A 11 -6.59 -3.49 11.28
C HIS A 11 -5.57 -2.57 11.93
N ALA A 12 -5.72 -1.26 11.74
CA ALA A 12 -4.89 -0.25 12.36
C ALA A 12 -5.78 0.77 13.07
N ASP A 13 -5.52 0.98 14.36
CA ASP A 13 -6.23 1.95 15.18
C ASP A 13 -5.53 3.31 15.15
N ALA A 14 -4.21 3.30 15.04
CA ALA A 14 -3.37 4.48 14.99
C ALA A 14 -2.29 4.39 13.90
N MET A 15 -1.71 5.53 13.54
CA MET A 15 -0.68 5.60 12.51
C MET A 15 0.60 4.87 12.91
N SER A 16 0.87 4.73 14.21
CA SER A 16 1.98 3.94 14.75
C SER A 16 1.93 2.47 14.31
N ASP A 17 0.74 1.90 14.18
CA ASP A 17 0.55 0.49 13.81
C ASP A 17 0.96 0.26 12.35
N VAL A 18 0.70 1.25 11.50
CA VAL A 18 1.03 1.24 10.08
C VAL A 18 2.48 1.65 9.85
N ASP A 19 2.99 2.63 10.60
CA ASP A 19 4.32 3.22 10.36
C ASP A 19 5.45 2.21 10.55
N GLN A 20 5.36 1.33 11.55
CA GLN A 20 6.33 0.26 11.73
C GLN A 20 6.38 -0.66 10.51
N THR A 21 5.22 -1.09 10.03
CA THR A 21 5.10 -1.93 8.82
C THR A 21 5.69 -1.22 7.60
N LEU A 22 5.37 0.05 7.37
CA LEU A 22 5.94 0.82 6.27
C LEU A 22 7.46 0.98 6.39
N THR A 23 7.97 1.13 7.60
CA THR A 23 9.41 1.24 7.87
C THR A 23 10.13 -0.05 7.53
N ASP A 24 9.58 -1.20 7.91
CA ASP A 24 10.13 -2.51 7.55
C ASP A 24 10.14 -2.70 6.01
N LEU A 25 9.08 -2.29 5.30
CA LEU A 25 9.04 -2.36 3.83
C LEU A 25 10.06 -1.45 3.14
N VAL A 26 10.41 -0.31 3.73
CA VAL A 26 11.49 0.55 3.23
C VAL A 26 12.85 -0.09 3.49
N ARG A 27 13.06 -0.65 4.69
CA ARG A 27 14.30 -1.34 5.07
C ARG A 27 14.59 -2.53 4.15
N ASP A 28 13.56 -3.27 3.78
CA ASP A 28 13.66 -4.45 2.93
C ASP A 28 13.65 -4.11 1.43
N GLU A 29 13.75 -2.82 1.07
CA GLU A 29 13.78 -2.29 -0.30
C GLU A 29 12.53 -2.66 -1.15
N ILE A 30 11.43 -3.02 -0.49
CA ILE A 30 10.16 -3.35 -1.13
C ILE A 30 9.42 -2.09 -1.60
N ILE A 31 9.56 -0.99 -0.85
CA ILE A 31 9.04 0.33 -1.22
C ILE A 31 10.10 1.40 -0.98
N THR A 32 9.94 2.57 -1.61
CA THR A 32 10.84 3.71 -1.39
C THR A 32 10.34 4.58 -0.24
N SER A 33 11.20 5.44 0.31
CA SER A 33 10.80 6.45 1.31
C SER A 33 9.68 7.37 0.81
N SER A 34 9.70 7.72 -0.48
CA SER A 34 8.62 8.49 -1.11
C SER A 34 7.29 7.74 -1.13
N HIS A 35 7.31 6.41 -1.32
CA HIS A 35 6.11 5.59 -1.21
C HIS A 35 5.60 5.56 0.23
N LYS A 36 6.49 5.36 1.22
CA LYS A 36 6.14 5.41 2.64
C LYS A 36 5.42 6.71 2.99
N GLN A 37 5.99 7.85 2.61
CA GLN A 37 5.42 9.16 2.94
C GLN A 37 4.01 9.35 2.33
N THR A 38 3.83 9.01 1.05
CA THR A 38 2.52 9.11 0.40
C THR A 38 1.50 8.13 0.98
N LEU A 39 1.91 6.92 1.37
CA LEU A 39 1.03 5.96 2.05
C LEU A 39 0.58 6.49 3.40
N ALA A 40 1.52 6.98 4.23
CA ALA A 40 1.21 7.54 5.54
C ALA A 40 0.19 8.68 5.44
N LEU A 41 0.45 9.67 4.58
CA LEU A 41 -0.45 10.80 4.34
C LEU A 41 -1.85 10.39 3.84
N ALA A 42 -1.93 9.29 3.08
CA ALA A 42 -3.20 8.81 2.54
C ALA A 42 -3.99 7.94 3.52
N ILE A 43 -3.31 7.20 4.41
CA ILE A 43 -3.92 6.27 5.37
C ILE A 43 -4.33 6.99 6.65
N GLU A 44 -3.50 7.89 7.17
CA GLU A 44 -3.71 8.62 8.43
C GLU A 44 -5.14 9.17 8.60
N PRO A 45 -5.74 9.89 7.63
CA PRO A 45 -7.09 10.43 7.79
C PRO A 45 -8.21 9.38 7.72
N LEU A 46 -7.91 8.12 7.43
CA LEU A 46 -8.87 7.02 7.31
C LEU A 46 -8.89 6.12 8.54
N LEU A 47 -7.94 6.30 9.46
CA LEU A 47 -7.88 5.53 10.70
C LEU A 47 -9.02 5.93 11.65
N PRO A 48 -9.55 4.99 12.46
CA PRO A 48 -9.19 3.56 12.53
C PRO A 48 -9.81 2.76 11.37
N CYS A 49 -9.02 1.90 10.71
CA CYS A 49 -9.55 1.09 9.61
C CYS A 49 -8.73 -0.18 9.30
N ALA A 50 -9.31 -1.06 8.49
CA ALA A 50 -8.57 -2.15 7.86
C ALA A 50 -7.68 -1.60 6.74
N VAL A 51 -6.41 -1.99 6.75
CA VAL A 51 -5.35 -1.57 5.82
C VAL A 51 -4.73 -2.80 5.15
N LYS A 52 -4.68 -2.76 3.82
CA LYS A 52 -4.01 -3.76 2.98
C LYS A 52 -3.01 -3.10 2.06
N ILE A 53 -1.77 -3.58 2.03
CA ILE A 53 -0.71 -3.06 1.18
C ILE A 53 -0.12 -4.19 0.35
N GLY A 54 -0.05 -3.98 -0.96
CA GLY A 54 0.60 -4.90 -1.88
C GLY A 54 1.47 -4.20 -2.92
N VAL A 55 2.51 -4.88 -3.40
CA VAL A 55 3.45 -4.33 -4.38
C VAL A 55 3.49 -5.21 -5.63
N ARG A 56 3.41 -4.58 -6.80
CA ARG A 56 3.56 -5.26 -8.10
C ARG A 56 5.03 -5.26 -8.52
N THR A 57 5.55 -6.42 -8.86
CA THR A 57 6.91 -6.56 -9.40
C THR A 57 6.94 -6.47 -10.94
N PRO A 58 8.00 -5.86 -11.54
CA PRO A 58 9.06 -5.13 -10.85
C PRO A 58 8.58 -3.75 -10.31
N LEU A 59 9.06 -3.45 -9.10
CA LEU A 59 8.82 -2.36 -8.13
C LEU A 59 8.43 -0.98 -8.68
N SER A 60 7.24 -0.84 -9.27
CA SER A 60 6.80 0.44 -9.88
C SER A 60 5.54 1.01 -9.26
N ILE A 61 4.72 0.17 -8.62
CA ILE A 61 3.40 0.57 -8.12
C ILE A 61 3.11 -0.19 -6.82
N VAL A 62 2.85 0.58 -5.76
CA VAL A 62 2.26 0.11 -4.50
C VAL A 62 0.75 0.28 -4.56
N TYR A 63 0.04 -0.73 -4.10
CA TYR A 63 -1.41 -0.81 -4.06
C TYR A 63 -1.84 -0.78 -2.60
N CYS A 64 -2.70 0.16 -2.21
CA CYS A 64 -3.26 0.24 -0.89
C CYS A 64 -4.80 0.18 -0.91
N GLU A 65 -5.38 -0.57 0.02
CA GLU A 65 -6.80 -0.49 0.40
C GLU A 65 -6.88 -0.12 1.88
N ALA A 66 -7.49 1.01 2.21
CA ALA A 66 -7.65 1.50 3.59
C ALA A 66 -9.09 1.96 3.79
N GLY A 67 -9.80 1.41 4.78
CA GLY A 67 -11.19 1.79 5.07
C GLY A 67 -12.15 1.64 3.88
N GLY A 68 -11.90 0.66 3.00
CA GLY A 68 -12.65 0.46 1.75
C GLY A 68 -12.23 1.36 0.58
N ARG A 69 -11.35 2.36 0.82
CA ARG A 69 -10.79 3.23 -0.23
C ARG A 69 -9.57 2.56 -0.85
N ARG A 70 -9.51 2.56 -2.19
CA ARG A 70 -8.38 2.02 -2.98
C ARG A 70 -7.60 3.13 -3.67
N PHE A 71 -6.27 3.14 -3.55
CA PHE A 71 -5.39 4.17 -4.13
C PHE A 71 -3.92 3.72 -4.24
N ARG A 72 -3.25 4.03 -5.37
CA ARG A 72 -1.91 3.51 -5.68
C ARG A 72 -0.91 4.57 -5.35
N VAL A 73 0.31 4.12 -5.11
CA VAL A 73 1.47 4.98 -5.10
C VAL A 73 2.40 4.50 -6.20
N GLY A 74 2.58 5.34 -7.21
CA GLY A 74 3.48 5.10 -8.33
C GLY A 74 4.90 5.51 -7.97
N GLN A 75 5.79 5.39 -8.97
CA GLN A 75 7.17 5.84 -8.85
C GLN A 75 7.26 7.27 -8.28
N ARG A 76 8.30 7.52 -7.48
CA ARG A 76 8.56 8.81 -6.82
C ARG A 76 7.44 9.27 -5.88
N GLY A 77 6.61 8.36 -5.36
CA GLY A 77 5.57 8.72 -4.40
C GLY A 77 4.32 9.33 -5.03
N GLN A 78 4.10 9.19 -6.34
CA GLN A 78 2.94 9.75 -7.01
C GLN A 78 1.65 9.08 -6.52
N PHE A 79 0.78 9.85 -5.85
CA PHE A 79 -0.54 9.39 -5.44
C PHE A 79 -1.47 9.26 -6.66
N MET A 80 -2.10 8.10 -6.81
CA MET A 80 -3.05 7.82 -7.88
C MET A 80 -4.36 7.32 -7.29
N PRO A 81 -5.43 8.15 -7.25
CA PRO A 81 -6.72 7.75 -6.73
C PRO A 81 -7.41 6.73 -7.65
N GLY A 82 -8.28 5.89 -7.07
CA GLY A 82 -9.26 5.10 -7.83
C GLY A 82 -9.17 3.59 -7.63
N SER A 83 -10.28 2.92 -7.97
CA SER A 83 -10.46 1.47 -7.89
C SER A 83 -9.74 0.77 -9.04
N TRP A 84 -8.64 0.09 -8.73
CA TRP A 84 -8.10 -0.93 -9.63
C TRP A 84 -8.94 -2.19 -9.62
N ARG A 85 -8.93 -2.90 -10.74
CA ARG A 85 -9.37 -4.30 -10.85
C ARG A 85 -8.28 -5.30 -10.42
N ALA A 86 -7.40 -4.92 -9.50
CA ALA A 86 -6.51 -5.86 -8.85
C ALA A 86 -7.30 -6.58 -7.76
N ASN A 87 -7.61 -7.85 -7.97
CA ASN A 87 -8.21 -8.65 -6.92
C ASN A 87 -7.11 -9.02 -5.92
N LEU A 88 -7.03 -8.26 -4.83
CA LEU A 88 -6.06 -8.46 -3.74
C LEU A 88 -6.21 -9.83 -3.06
N ARG A 89 -7.38 -10.46 -3.18
CA ARG A 89 -7.66 -11.81 -2.68
C ARG A 89 -7.06 -12.90 -3.59
N THR A 90 -6.99 -12.67 -4.90
CA THR A 90 -6.49 -13.66 -5.88
C THR A 90 -5.12 -13.34 -6.47
N LYS A 91 -4.49 -12.22 -6.08
CA LYS A 91 -3.15 -11.77 -6.55
C LYS A 91 -3.01 -11.68 -8.09
N ARG A 92 -4.12 -11.42 -8.82
CA ARG A 92 -4.15 -11.33 -10.31
C ARG A 92 -4.59 -9.94 -10.80
N PHE A 93 -4.07 -9.54 -11.95
CA PHE A 93 -4.42 -8.29 -12.66
C PHE A 93 -5.24 -8.59 -13.91
N TRP A 94 -6.29 -7.80 -14.16
CA TRP A 94 -6.99 -7.66 -15.44
C TRP A 94 -7.16 -6.16 -15.73
#